data_AF-A0A9D2SBU6-F1
#
_entry.id   AF-A0A9D2SBU6-F1
#
_cell.length_a   1.000
_cell.length_b   1.000
_cell.length_c   1.000
_cell.angle_alpha   90.00
_cell.angle_beta   90.00
_cell.angle_gamma   90.00
#
_symmetry.space_group_name_H-M   'P 1'
#
loop_
_entity.id
_entity.type
_entity.pdbx_description
1 polymer ?
#
loop_
_entity_poly.entity_id
_entity_poly.type
_entity_poly.pdbx_seq_one_letter_code
_entity_poly.pdbx_strand_id
1 'polypeptide(L)'
;MKLDFEYGHGLMSANLPDNTDVFIPGTTVPDPECLPQDWDSLYNATLESIRNPMGMPPLKELAAPGKTVVFVIPDIVKGGCQPTSHRKVSIRACLDELYAAGVEKKDILFMFSNGLHPRATVSEMKQILGEELFNEFYWTNQITSHDSEDYEHMVDLGTTKRGDPVLMNKYVFDCDIPILIGHTQGNPYGGYSGGYKHCATGITHWRSIASHHVPKVMHRDDFTPVSGHSLMRTKFDEIGMHMEEKMGHPFFCCDAVLDTYSRQIAIFSG
;
A
#
# COMPACT_ATOMS: atom_id res chain seq x y z
N MET A 1 -34.01 -6.27 24.27
CA MET A 1 -33.10 -6.91 23.28
C MET A 1 -31.62 -6.64 23.62
N LYS A 2 -30.72 -7.63 23.58
CA LYS A 2 -29.26 -7.42 23.75
C LYS A 2 -28.56 -7.37 22.39
N LEU A 3 -27.76 -6.34 22.13
CA LEU A 3 -26.93 -6.19 20.92
C LEU A 3 -25.46 -6.03 21.29
N ASP A 4 -24.56 -6.50 20.43
CA ASP A 4 -23.11 -6.40 20.58
C ASP A 4 -22.51 -5.54 19.46
N PHE A 5 -21.57 -4.66 19.82
CA PHE A 5 -20.92 -3.71 18.91
C PHE A 5 -19.41 -3.86 18.97
N GLU A 6 -18.72 -3.78 17.84
CA GLU A 6 -17.26 -3.72 17.82
C GLU A 6 -16.76 -2.50 18.61
N TYR A 7 -15.90 -2.74 19.59
CA TYR A 7 -15.34 -1.70 20.45
C TYR A 7 -13.93 -2.09 20.94
N GLY A 8 -12.91 -1.37 20.46
CA GLY A 8 -11.51 -1.68 20.77
C GLY A 8 -11.10 -3.05 20.23
N HIS A 9 -10.66 -3.95 21.12
CA HIS A 9 -10.23 -5.31 20.78
C HIS A 9 -11.31 -6.38 21.00
N GLY A 10 -12.58 -5.98 21.20
CA GLY A 10 -13.65 -6.90 21.47
C GLY A 10 -15.02 -6.33 21.16
N LEU A 11 -16.02 -6.81 21.88
CA LEU A 11 -17.40 -6.37 21.73
C LEU A 11 -17.87 -5.66 22.99
N MET A 12 -18.64 -4.59 22.80
CA MET A 12 -19.40 -3.92 23.86
C MET A 12 -20.88 -4.25 23.68
N SER A 13 -21.51 -4.77 24.73
CA SER A 13 -22.93 -5.10 24.72
C SER A 13 -23.81 -3.92 25.19
N ALA A 14 -24.98 -3.75 24.58
CA ALA A 14 -26.04 -2.87 25.07
C ALA A 14 -27.37 -3.62 25.18
N ASN A 15 -28.12 -3.37 26.25
CA ASN A 15 -29.51 -3.81 26.39
C ASN A 15 -30.42 -2.68 25.93
N LEU A 16 -31.10 -2.88 24.80
CA LEU A 16 -32.03 -1.93 24.22
C LEU A 16 -33.48 -2.36 24.52
N PRO A 17 -34.42 -1.39 24.57
CA PRO A 17 -35.85 -1.68 24.68
C PRO A 17 -36.33 -2.70 23.64
N ASP A 18 -37.38 -3.46 23.97
CA ASP A 18 -37.89 -4.49 23.06
C ASP A 18 -38.61 -3.92 21.83
N ASN A 19 -38.89 -2.61 21.82
CA ASN A 19 -39.43 -1.88 20.66
C ASN A 19 -38.34 -1.25 19.78
N THR A 20 -37.07 -1.65 19.93
CA THR A 20 -35.99 -1.17 19.06
C THR A 20 -36.05 -1.83 17.68
N ASP A 21 -36.09 -0.99 16.65
CA ASP A 21 -35.89 -1.42 15.27
C ASP A 21 -34.40 -1.63 14.98
N VAL A 22 -34.03 -2.84 14.56
CA VAL A 22 -32.66 -3.15 14.13
C VAL A 22 -32.60 -3.10 12.62
N PHE A 23 -32.00 -2.03 12.08
CA PHE A 23 -31.72 -1.92 10.67
C PHE A 23 -30.32 -2.47 10.38
N ILE A 24 -30.26 -3.64 9.75
CA ILE A 24 -29.02 -4.18 9.19
C ILE A 24 -29.00 -3.77 7.71
N PRO A 25 -28.12 -2.83 7.30
CA PRO A 25 -28.08 -2.36 5.93
C PRO A 25 -27.62 -3.50 5.00
N GLY A 26 -28.58 -4.19 4.40
CA GLY A 26 -28.34 -5.26 3.44
C GLY A 26 -27.97 -6.61 4.08
N THR A 27 -27.67 -7.58 3.21
CA THR A 27 -27.12 -8.87 3.62
C THR A 27 -25.62 -8.71 3.78
N THR A 28 -25.08 -9.01 4.98
CA THR A 28 -23.64 -9.18 5.16
C THR A 28 -23.19 -10.33 4.27
N VAL A 29 -22.52 -10.00 3.16
CA VAL A 29 -21.93 -10.99 2.28
C VAL A 29 -20.61 -11.41 2.93
N PRO A 30 -20.40 -12.71 3.20
CA PRO A 30 -19.11 -13.16 3.71
C PRO A 30 -18.02 -12.85 2.69
N ASP A 31 -16.84 -12.53 3.17
CA ASP A 31 -15.67 -12.41 2.30
C ASP A 31 -15.49 -13.73 1.50
N PRO A 32 -15.00 -13.65 0.25
CA PRO A 32 -14.59 -14.83 -0.49
C PRO A 32 -13.60 -15.71 0.29
N GLU A 33 -13.51 -16.98 -0.07
CA GLU A 33 -12.52 -17.88 0.53
C GLU A 33 -11.10 -17.33 0.33
N CYS A 34 -10.34 -17.26 1.42
CA CYS A 34 -8.95 -16.82 1.37
C CYS A 34 -8.03 -17.96 0.93
N LEU A 35 -6.82 -17.62 0.45
CA LEU A 35 -5.77 -18.60 0.22
C LEU A 35 -5.45 -19.36 1.53
N PRO A 36 -4.88 -20.57 1.47
CA PRO A 36 -4.31 -21.21 2.65
C PRO A 36 -3.30 -20.27 3.33
N GLN A 37 -3.45 -20.06 4.63
CA GLN A 37 -2.74 -19.01 5.37
C GLN A 37 -1.39 -19.47 5.95
N ASP A 38 -0.88 -20.62 5.48
CA ASP A 38 0.49 -21.07 5.78
C ASP A 38 1.51 -20.35 4.89
N TRP A 39 2.77 -20.34 5.35
CA TRP A 39 3.85 -19.61 4.69
C TRP A 39 4.09 -20.09 3.26
N ASP A 40 4.19 -21.41 3.04
CA ASP A 40 4.54 -21.97 1.75
C ASP A 40 3.47 -21.67 0.70
N SER A 41 2.20 -21.82 1.04
CA SER A 41 1.10 -21.50 0.13
C SER A 41 1.09 -20.02 -0.28
N LEU A 42 1.22 -19.11 0.70
CA LEU A 42 1.22 -17.67 0.42
C LEU A 42 2.48 -17.23 -0.33
N TYR A 43 3.65 -17.74 0.05
CA TYR A 43 4.91 -17.45 -0.62
C TYR A 43 4.87 -17.90 -2.08
N ASN A 44 4.43 -19.12 -2.35
CA ASN A 44 4.33 -19.65 -3.72
C ASN A 44 3.31 -18.86 -4.56
N ALA A 45 2.14 -18.52 -4.01
CA ALA A 45 1.16 -17.69 -4.71
C ALA A 45 1.70 -16.28 -5.01
N THR A 46 2.45 -15.70 -4.07
CA THR A 46 3.10 -14.40 -4.24
C THR A 46 4.18 -14.45 -5.32
N LEU A 47 5.03 -15.48 -5.28
CA LEU A 47 6.10 -15.68 -6.24
C LEU A 47 5.56 -15.91 -7.66
N GLU A 48 4.48 -16.66 -7.79
CA GLU A 48 3.79 -16.87 -9.08
C GLU A 48 3.30 -15.55 -9.67
N SER A 49 2.71 -14.68 -8.83
CA SER A 49 2.28 -13.35 -9.23
C SER A 49 3.45 -12.47 -9.68
N ILE A 50 4.56 -12.45 -8.93
CA ILE A 50 5.77 -11.66 -9.25
C ILE A 50 6.44 -12.12 -10.55
N ARG A 51 6.35 -13.43 -10.87
CA ARG A 51 6.91 -14.03 -12.08
C ARG A 51 6.02 -13.89 -13.31
N ASN A 52 4.73 -13.62 -13.11
CA ASN A 52 3.76 -13.41 -14.19
C ASN A 52 3.02 -12.08 -14.00
N PRO A 53 3.73 -10.93 -13.94
CA PRO A 53 3.09 -9.65 -13.66
C PRO A 53 2.22 -9.18 -14.84
N MET A 54 1.21 -8.38 -14.53
CA MET A 54 0.29 -7.83 -15.51
C MET A 54 0.92 -6.63 -16.22
N GLY A 55 1.07 -6.70 -17.54
CA GLY A 55 1.40 -5.52 -18.36
C GLY A 55 2.86 -5.05 -18.29
N MET A 56 3.76 -5.78 -17.63
CA MET A 56 5.19 -5.45 -17.55
C MET A 56 6.07 -6.72 -17.48
N PRO A 57 7.41 -6.62 -17.60
CA PRO A 57 8.32 -7.75 -17.38
C PRO A 57 8.36 -8.23 -15.92
N PRO A 58 8.68 -9.52 -15.66
CA PRO A 58 8.93 -10.06 -14.33
C PRO A 58 9.98 -9.27 -13.54
N LEU A 59 9.84 -9.21 -12.21
CA LEU A 59 10.77 -8.46 -11.33
C LEU A 59 12.23 -8.84 -11.56
N LYS A 60 12.50 -10.12 -11.78
CA LYS A 60 13.84 -10.65 -12.06
C LYS A 60 14.48 -10.07 -13.33
N GLU A 61 13.68 -9.72 -14.34
CA GLU A 61 14.17 -9.12 -15.59
C GLU A 61 14.43 -7.62 -15.45
N LEU A 62 13.77 -6.96 -14.50
CA LEU A 62 14.00 -5.55 -14.17
C LEU A 62 15.28 -5.37 -13.33
N ALA A 63 15.67 -6.42 -12.61
CA ALA A 63 16.79 -6.44 -11.68
C ALA A 63 18.12 -6.84 -12.34
N ALA A 64 19.20 -6.23 -11.87
CA ALA A 64 20.57 -6.52 -12.30
C ALA A 64 21.57 -6.04 -11.23
N PRO A 65 22.83 -6.48 -11.26
CA PRO A 65 23.86 -5.96 -10.36
C PRO A 65 23.98 -4.43 -10.45
N GLY A 66 24.02 -3.77 -9.28
CA GLY A 66 24.11 -2.31 -9.15
C GLY A 66 22.79 -1.55 -9.35
N LYS A 67 21.67 -2.23 -9.63
CA LYS A 67 20.34 -1.61 -9.64
C LYS A 67 19.89 -1.28 -8.22
N THR A 68 19.38 -0.08 -8.03
CA THR A 68 18.84 0.40 -6.76
C THR A 68 17.35 0.11 -6.64
N VAL A 69 16.91 -0.33 -5.47
CA VAL A 69 15.53 -0.77 -5.21
C VAL A 69 14.97 -0.03 -4.01
N VAL A 70 13.76 0.51 -4.14
CA VAL A 70 13.03 1.06 -3.00
C VAL A 70 11.71 0.32 -2.84
N PHE A 71 11.54 -0.37 -1.71
CA PHE A 71 10.23 -0.90 -1.32
C PHE A 71 9.44 0.18 -0.60
N VAL A 72 8.27 0.48 -1.14
CA VAL A 72 7.30 1.39 -0.56
C VAL A 72 6.24 0.57 0.17
N ILE A 73 6.18 0.73 1.49
CA ILE A 73 5.44 -0.18 2.39
C ILE A 73 4.40 0.65 3.16
N PRO A 74 3.12 0.29 3.15
CA PRO A 74 2.09 0.94 3.96
C PRO A 74 2.48 0.95 5.44
N ASP A 75 2.05 1.98 6.15
CA ASP A 75 2.24 2.14 7.59
C ASP A 75 1.36 1.17 8.41
N ILE A 76 1.39 1.32 9.74
CA ILE A 76 0.80 0.33 10.66
C ILE A 76 -0.72 0.15 10.50
N VAL A 77 -1.44 1.16 10.00
CA VAL A 77 -2.91 1.17 9.91
C VAL A 77 -3.47 0.37 8.73
N LYS A 78 -2.62 -0.40 8.05
CA LYS A 78 -2.91 -1.11 6.80
C LYS A 78 -2.37 -2.53 6.80
N GLY A 79 -3.07 -3.44 6.11
CA GLY A 79 -2.55 -4.75 5.69
C GLY A 79 -2.25 -5.81 6.77
N GLY A 80 -2.55 -5.53 8.04
CA GLY A 80 -2.32 -6.46 9.16
C GLY A 80 -0.84 -6.66 9.52
N CYS A 81 -0.60 -7.25 10.70
CA CYS A 81 0.75 -7.50 11.23
C CYS A 81 0.99 -8.96 11.63
N GLN A 82 0.07 -9.86 11.26
CA GLN A 82 0.19 -11.29 11.51
C GLN A 82 1.48 -11.86 10.90
N PRO A 83 1.98 -13.02 11.38
CA PRO A 83 3.23 -13.61 10.89
C PRO A 83 3.29 -13.77 9.36
N THR A 84 2.16 -14.13 8.74
CA THR A 84 2.00 -14.31 7.29
C THR A 84 1.36 -13.11 6.59
N SER A 85 1.45 -11.91 7.17
CA SER A 85 0.91 -10.69 6.53
C SER A 85 1.51 -10.46 5.16
N HIS A 86 0.71 -9.93 4.22
CA HIS A 86 1.10 -9.73 2.82
C HIS A 86 2.42 -9.01 2.66
N ARG A 87 2.66 -7.97 3.49
CA ARG A 87 3.91 -7.22 3.48
C ARG A 87 5.14 -8.11 3.70
N LYS A 88 5.11 -8.97 4.72
CA LYS A 88 6.25 -9.84 5.08
C LYS A 88 6.53 -10.87 3.98
N VAL A 89 5.47 -11.52 3.49
CA VAL A 89 5.58 -12.57 2.47
C VAL A 89 6.07 -11.96 1.14
N SER A 90 5.48 -10.84 0.71
CA SER A 90 5.83 -10.19 -0.55
C SER A 90 7.21 -9.56 -0.55
N ILE A 91 7.61 -8.92 0.56
CA ILE A 91 8.98 -8.41 0.66
C ILE A 91 9.98 -9.56 0.54
N ARG A 92 9.76 -10.68 1.24
CA ARG A 92 10.68 -11.83 1.15
C ARG A 92 10.72 -12.41 -0.26
N ALA A 93 9.56 -12.65 -0.90
CA ALA A 93 9.50 -13.18 -2.26
C ALA A 93 10.15 -12.26 -3.29
N CYS A 94 9.94 -10.94 -3.19
CA CYS A 94 10.63 -9.96 -4.04
C CYS A 94 12.14 -9.97 -3.81
N LEU A 95 12.60 -9.96 -2.55
CA LEU A 95 14.03 -10.01 -2.21
C LEU A 95 14.72 -11.22 -2.81
N ASP A 96 14.08 -12.40 -2.77
CA ASP A 96 14.65 -13.62 -3.32
C ASP A 96 14.88 -13.52 -4.85
N GLU A 97 13.93 -12.96 -5.60
CA GLU A 97 14.08 -12.71 -7.03
C GLU A 97 15.14 -11.63 -7.33
N LEU A 98 15.19 -10.55 -6.53
CA LEU A 98 16.18 -9.47 -6.66
C LEU A 98 17.61 -9.97 -6.41
N TYR A 99 17.81 -10.72 -5.33
CA TYR A 99 19.10 -11.33 -5.00
C TYR A 99 19.52 -12.37 -6.04
N ALA A 100 18.57 -13.17 -6.54
CA ALA A 100 18.84 -14.11 -7.64
C ALA A 100 19.23 -13.42 -8.96
N ALA A 101 18.79 -12.18 -9.17
CA ALA A 101 19.21 -11.33 -10.29
C ALA A 101 20.51 -10.55 -10.04
N GLY A 102 21.07 -10.65 -8.83
CA GLY A 102 22.35 -10.05 -8.46
C GLY A 102 22.27 -8.64 -7.87
N VAL A 103 21.08 -8.15 -7.50
CA VAL A 103 20.96 -6.94 -6.67
C VAL A 103 21.62 -7.21 -5.33
N GLU A 104 22.47 -6.30 -4.86
CA GLU A 104 23.11 -6.44 -3.56
C GLU A 104 22.25 -5.80 -2.47
N LYS A 105 22.29 -6.37 -1.27
CA LYS A 105 21.56 -5.83 -0.10
C LYS A 105 21.77 -4.32 0.07
N LYS A 106 22.99 -3.82 -0.13
CA LYS A 106 23.34 -2.39 0.05
C LYS A 106 22.55 -1.44 -0.86
N ASP A 107 21.99 -1.94 -1.96
CA ASP A 107 21.27 -1.17 -2.97
C ASP A 107 19.75 -1.15 -2.71
N ILE A 108 19.30 -1.67 -1.57
CA ILE A 108 17.88 -1.79 -1.20
C ILE A 108 17.52 -0.80 -0.09
N LEU A 109 16.39 -0.13 -0.21
CA LEU A 109 15.83 0.73 0.84
C LEU A 109 14.37 0.38 1.10
N PHE A 110 13.97 0.31 2.38
CA PHE A 110 12.58 0.22 2.80
C PHE A 110 12.07 1.59 3.24
N MET A 111 10.98 2.03 2.62
CA MET A 111 10.33 3.32 2.84
C MET A 111 8.89 3.08 3.30
N PHE A 112 8.56 3.46 4.54
CA PHE A 112 7.17 3.48 4.96
C PHE A 112 6.41 4.65 4.32
N SER A 113 5.28 4.36 3.68
CA SER A 113 4.47 5.32 2.93
C SER A 113 3.32 5.88 3.80
N ASN A 114 3.68 6.58 4.87
CA ASN A 114 2.74 7.10 5.86
C ASN A 114 1.92 8.32 5.37
N GLY A 115 2.23 8.91 4.22
CA GLY A 115 1.52 10.10 3.74
C GLY A 115 1.56 11.23 4.77
N LEU A 116 0.38 11.70 5.21
CA LEU A 116 0.23 12.71 6.27
C LEU A 116 0.26 12.14 7.70
N HIS A 117 0.37 10.82 7.88
CA HIS A 117 0.46 10.23 9.21
C HIS A 117 1.85 10.45 9.82
N PRO A 118 1.99 10.36 11.15
CA PRO A 118 3.30 10.34 11.80
C PRO A 118 4.23 9.28 11.20
N ARG A 119 5.53 9.56 11.23
CA ARG A 119 6.57 8.60 10.85
C ARG A 119 6.45 7.34 11.69
N ALA A 120 6.71 6.18 11.10
CA ALA A 120 6.66 4.91 11.81
C ALA A 120 7.69 4.91 12.95
N THR A 121 7.25 4.49 14.13
CA THR A 121 8.16 4.25 15.26
C THR A 121 8.94 2.95 15.03
N VAL A 122 10.10 2.82 15.65
CA VAL A 122 10.94 1.60 15.57
C VAL A 122 10.14 0.33 15.92
N SER A 123 9.24 0.42 16.91
CA SER A 123 8.37 -0.69 17.31
C SER A 123 7.39 -1.07 16.18
N GLU A 124 6.77 -0.09 15.54
CA GLU A 124 5.87 -0.32 14.40
C GLU A 124 6.64 -0.88 13.20
N MET A 125 7.83 -0.36 12.90
CA MET A 125 8.69 -0.90 11.83
C MET A 125 8.96 -2.39 12.06
N LYS A 126 9.36 -2.77 13.28
CA LYS A 126 9.62 -4.17 13.65
C LYS A 126 8.35 -5.02 13.58
N GLN A 127 7.20 -4.49 13.97
CA GLN A 127 5.93 -5.21 13.90
C GLN A 127 5.48 -5.47 12.46
N ILE A 128 5.61 -4.46 11.59
CA ILE A 128 5.24 -4.54 10.17
C ILE A 128 6.14 -5.51 9.42
N LEU A 129 7.46 -5.41 9.60
CA LEU A 129 8.44 -6.21 8.87
C LEU A 129 8.66 -7.60 9.50
N GLY A 130 8.36 -7.76 10.79
CA GLY A 130 8.79 -8.93 11.56
C GLY A 130 10.27 -8.85 11.94
N GLU A 131 10.71 -9.73 12.84
CA GLU A 131 12.05 -9.64 13.41
C GLU A 131 13.17 -9.85 12.38
N GLU A 132 12.97 -10.78 11.45
CA GLU A 132 14.00 -11.18 10.50
C GLU A 132 14.31 -10.05 9.50
N LEU A 133 13.30 -9.59 8.76
CA LEU A 133 13.44 -8.48 7.82
C LEU A 133 13.86 -7.18 8.52
N PHE A 134 13.33 -6.90 9.71
CA PHE A 134 13.75 -5.73 10.47
C PHE A 134 15.24 -5.79 10.83
N ASN A 135 15.70 -6.90 11.42
CA ASN A 135 17.11 -7.03 11.82
C ASN A 135 18.06 -7.11 10.62
N GLU A 136 17.58 -7.57 9.46
CA GLU A 136 18.36 -7.58 8.23
C GLU A 136 18.71 -6.15 7.77
N PHE A 137 17.77 -5.19 7.82
CA PHE A 137 17.95 -3.86 7.19
C PHE A 137 18.05 -2.67 8.16
N TYR A 138 17.57 -2.79 9.40
CA TYR A 138 17.48 -1.66 10.33
C TYR A 138 18.86 -1.14 10.74
N TRP A 139 19.76 -2.07 11.13
CA TRP A 139 21.09 -1.73 11.66
C TRP A 139 22.05 -1.16 10.61
N THR A 140 21.68 -1.22 9.33
CA THR A 140 22.42 -0.63 8.21
C THR A 140 21.77 0.65 7.68
N ASN A 141 20.79 1.23 8.41
CA ASN A 141 20.07 2.46 8.05
C ASN A 141 19.31 2.36 6.71
N GLN A 142 18.82 1.16 6.37
CA GLN A 142 18.07 0.90 5.12
C GLN A 142 16.55 0.84 5.35
N ILE A 143 16.08 1.39 6.47
CA ILE A 143 14.66 1.49 6.80
C ILE A 143 14.38 2.94 7.21
N THR A 144 13.42 3.56 6.54
CA THR A 144 12.99 4.93 6.83
C THR A 144 11.49 5.10 6.59
N SER A 145 10.97 6.27 6.94
CA SER A 145 9.59 6.67 6.69
C SER A 145 9.55 7.90 5.80
N HIS A 146 8.45 8.05 5.08
CA HIS A 146 8.16 9.25 4.32
C HIS A 146 7.89 10.43 5.28
N ASP A 147 8.23 11.63 4.84
CA ASP A 147 7.80 12.87 5.50
C ASP A 147 7.21 13.79 4.44
N SER A 148 5.90 14.01 4.51
CA SER A 148 5.16 14.81 3.52
C SER A 148 5.40 16.31 3.62
N GLU A 149 6.14 16.78 4.63
CA GLU A 149 6.50 18.20 4.81
C GLU A 149 7.98 18.48 4.52
N ASP A 150 8.78 17.44 4.32
CA ASP A 150 10.22 17.54 4.05
C ASP A 150 10.49 17.85 2.57
N TYR A 151 10.60 19.14 2.24
CA TYR A 151 10.93 19.59 0.88
C TYR A 151 12.33 19.18 0.41
N GLU A 152 13.30 18.95 1.31
CA GLU A 152 14.67 18.60 0.90
C GLU A 152 14.74 17.20 0.28
N HIS A 153 13.83 16.31 0.68
CA HIS A 153 13.72 14.94 0.17
C HIS A 153 12.53 14.76 -0.79
N MET A 154 12.12 15.83 -1.48
CA MET A 154 11.08 15.82 -2.51
C MET A 154 11.63 16.25 -3.87
N VAL A 155 11.07 15.67 -4.92
CA VAL A 155 11.27 16.11 -6.31
C VAL A 155 9.96 16.72 -6.80
N ASP A 156 10.01 17.99 -7.19
CA ASP A 156 8.86 18.67 -7.79
C ASP A 156 8.75 18.29 -9.28
N LEU A 157 7.68 17.57 -9.61
CA LEU A 157 7.39 17.08 -10.95
C LEU A 157 6.43 18.01 -11.71
N GLY A 158 6.15 19.19 -11.17
CA GLY A 158 5.19 20.14 -11.69
C GLY A 158 3.76 19.70 -11.39
N THR A 159 2.90 19.74 -12.41
CA THR A 159 1.48 19.40 -12.26
C THR A 159 1.02 18.37 -13.27
N THR A 160 0.01 17.58 -12.89
CA THR A 160 -0.77 16.79 -13.85
C THR A 160 -1.44 17.70 -14.89
N LYS A 161 -2.01 17.12 -15.97
CA LYS A 161 -2.81 17.87 -16.96
C LYS A 161 -3.98 18.64 -16.35
N ARG A 162 -4.49 18.18 -15.20
CA ARG A 162 -5.59 18.80 -14.45
C ARG A 162 -5.14 19.96 -13.56
N GLY A 163 -3.82 20.15 -13.42
CA GLY A 163 -3.22 21.17 -12.56
C GLY A 163 -3.01 20.71 -11.12
N ASP A 164 -3.06 19.40 -10.84
CA ASP A 164 -2.75 18.89 -9.50
C ASP A 164 -1.24 18.86 -9.30
N PRO A 165 -0.70 19.48 -8.23
CA PRO A 165 0.72 19.46 -7.95
C PRO A 165 1.20 18.04 -7.66
N VAL A 166 2.37 17.68 -8.19
CA VAL A 166 3.00 16.38 -7.95
C VAL A 166 4.41 16.60 -7.44
N LEU A 167 4.57 16.48 -6.12
CA LEU A 167 5.89 16.40 -5.49
C LEU A 167 6.00 15.01 -4.86
N MET A 168 7.00 14.22 -5.29
CA MET A 168 7.19 12.85 -4.83
C MET A 168 8.50 12.67 -4.08
N ASN A 169 8.56 11.66 -3.23
CA ASN A 169 9.74 11.33 -2.46
C ASN A 169 10.97 11.06 -3.35
N LYS A 170 12.08 11.73 -3.05
CA LYS A 170 13.31 11.69 -3.85
C LYS A 170 13.94 10.31 -3.95
N TYR A 171 13.93 9.52 -2.87
CA TYR A 171 14.50 8.17 -2.90
C TYR A 171 13.77 7.28 -3.90
N VAL A 172 12.44 7.39 -3.97
CA VAL A 172 11.62 6.63 -4.91
C VAL A 172 11.83 7.12 -6.35
N PHE A 173 11.95 8.43 -6.53
CA PHE A 173 12.17 9.02 -7.87
C PHE A 173 13.54 8.65 -8.45
N ASP A 174 14.59 8.63 -7.62
CA ASP A 174 15.96 8.39 -8.07
C ASP A 174 16.31 6.90 -8.24
N CYS A 175 15.51 5.98 -7.70
CA CYS A 175 15.82 4.55 -7.73
C CYS A 175 15.47 3.90 -9.08
N ASP A 176 16.12 2.79 -9.39
CA ASP A 176 15.85 2.06 -10.64
C ASP A 176 14.57 1.21 -10.58
N ILE A 177 14.22 0.68 -9.40
CA ILE A 177 13.10 -0.25 -9.23
C ILE A 177 12.29 0.14 -7.98
N PRO A 178 11.24 0.97 -8.14
CA PRO A 178 10.34 1.29 -7.06
C PRO A 178 9.25 0.21 -6.95
N ILE A 179 9.24 -0.52 -5.84
CA ILE A 179 8.32 -1.63 -5.58
C ILE A 179 7.24 -1.16 -4.61
N LEU A 180 5.96 -1.18 -5.02
CA LEU A 180 4.84 -0.88 -4.14
C LEU A 180 4.31 -2.19 -3.54
N ILE A 181 4.44 -2.37 -2.22
CA ILE A 181 3.87 -3.51 -1.51
C ILE A 181 2.56 -3.09 -0.86
N GLY A 182 1.44 -3.15 -1.58
CA GLY A 182 0.16 -2.65 -1.11
C GLY A 182 -0.87 -3.75 -0.86
N HIS A 183 -2.13 -3.35 -0.84
CA HIS A 183 -3.28 -4.24 -0.75
C HIS A 183 -4.51 -3.54 -1.30
N THR A 184 -5.45 -4.30 -1.83
CA THR A 184 -6.75 -3.83 -2.31
C THR A 184 -7.82 -4.18 -1.30
N GLN A 185 -8.35 -3.16 -0.64
CA GLN A 185 -9.52 -3.22 0.25
C GLN A 185 -10.42 -2.02 -0.04
N GLY A 186 -11.73 -2.21 0.18
CA GLY A 186 -12.71 -1.14 0.06
C GLY A 186 -12.33 0.04 0.96
N ASN A 187 -12.29 1.24 0.38
CA ASN A 187 -11.92 2.45 1.09
C ASN A 187 -13.01 3.51 0.94
N PRO A 188 -13.41 4.16 2.05
CA PRO A 188 -14.41 5.22 1.99
C PRO A 188 -13.95 6.42 1.14
N TYR A 189 -12.65 6.61 0.97
CA TYR A 189 -12.05 7.68 0.19
C TYR A 189 -11.35 7.11 -1.06
N GLY A 190 -11.84 7.46 -2.24
CA GLY A 190 -11.20 7.13 -3.52
C GLY A 190 -11.19 5.64 -3.89
N GLY A 191 -12.23 4.92 -3.46
CA GLY A 191 -12.56 3.59 -3.98
C GLY A 191 -11.86 2.45 -3.26
N TYR A 192 -10.67 2.08 -3.73
CA TYR A 192 -9.91 0.97 -3.19
C TYR A 192 -8.50 1.42 -2.80
N SER A 193 -7.91 0.80 -1.78
CA SER A 193 -6.47 0.89 -1.52
C SER A 193 -5.64 0.23 -2.62
N GLY A 194 -4.31 0.36 -2.56
CA GLY A 194 -3.40 -0.23 -3.55
C GLY A 194 -3.25 0.60 -4.82
N GLY A 195 -2.43 0.10 -5.74
CA GLY A 195 -2.07 0.77 -6.99
C GLY A 195 -1.68 2.24 -6.80
N TYR A 196 -2.09 3.11 -7.73
CA TYR A 196 -1.71 4.53 -7.67
C TYR A 196 -2.24 5.31 -6.46
N LYS A 197 -3.25 4.81 -5.74
CA LYS A 197 -3.61 5.43 -4.45
C LYS A 197 -2.46 5.32 -3.44
N HIS A 198 -1.75 4.21 -3.44
CA HIS A 198 -0.63 3.96 -2.55
C HIS A 198 0.46 5.01 -2.77
N CYS A 199 0.89 5.23 -4.01
CA CYS A 199 1.92 6.25 -4.28
C CYS A 199 1.37 7.69 -4.10
N ALA A 200 0.19 7.99 -4.66
CA ALA A 200 -0.36 9.35 -4.67
C ALA A 200 -0.63 9.90 -3.27
N THR A 201 -0.97 9.04 -2.30
CA THR A 201 -1.25 9.44 -0.91
C THR A 201 -0.14 9.10 0.07
N GLY A 202 0.75 8.16 -0.26
CA GLY A 202 1.70 7.58 0.67
C GLY A 202 3.11 8.16 0.60
N ILE A 203 3.52 8.68 -0.56
CA ILE A 203 4.90 9.16 -0.81
C ILE A 203 4.95 10.54 -1.48
N THR A 204 3.88 11.33 -1.34
CA THR A 204 3.83 12.69 -1.88
C THR A 204 3.81 13.75 -0.78
N HIS A 205 4.29 14.93 -1.15
CA HIS A 205 4.15 16.11 -0.30
C HIS A 205 2.68 16.43 -0.01
N TRP A 206 2.40 17.05 1.15
CA TRP A 206 1.03 17.33 1.60
C TRP A 206 0.20 18.14 0.59
N ARG A 207 0.84 19.00 -0.22
CA ARG A 207 0.18 19.77 -1.29
C ARG A 207 -0.44 18.88 -2.36
N SER A 208 0.25 17.80 -2.74
CA SER A 208 -0.28 16.80 -3.67
C SER A 208 -1.51 16.12 -3.05
N ILE A 209 -1.40 15.73 -1.77
CA ILE A 209 -2.48 15.07 -1.02
C ILE A 209 -3.71 15.97 -0.88
N ALA A 210 -3.49 17.26 -0.63
CA ALA A 210 -4.54 18.26 -0.52
C ALA A 210 -5.28 18.51 -1.85
N SER A 211 -4.68 18.20 -3.01
CA SER A 211 -5.33 18.41 -4.32
C SER A 211 -6.55 17.50 -4.55
N HIS A 212 -6.61 16.36 -3.86
CA HIS A 212 -7.71 15.40 -3.94
C HIS A 212 -8.46 15.17 -2.62
N HIS A 213 -7.94 15.62 -1.47
CA HIS A 213 -8.65 15.65 -0.17
C HIS A 213 -9.27 17.03 0.11
N VAL A 214 -10.04 17.56 -0.83
CA VAL A 214 -10.71 18.87 -0.70
C VAL A 214 -12.20 18.77 -0.98
N PRO A 215 -13.03 19.69 -0.45
CA PRO A 215 -14.47 19.69 -0.67
C PRO A 215 -14.88 19.62 -2.15
N LYS A 216 -14.13 20.30 -3.03
CA LYS A 216 -14.38 20.28 -4.49
C LYS A 216 -14.29 18.89 -5.11
N VAL A 217 -13.59 17.96 -4.47
CA VAL A 217 -13.46 16.56 -4.88
C VAL A 217 -14.36 15.65 -4.05
N MET A 218 -14.37 15.83 -2.73
CA MET A 218 -15.04 14.92 -1.80
C MET A 218 -16.55 15.16 -1.65
N HIS A 219 -17.07 16.32 -2.05
CA HIS A 219 -18.52 16.62 -1.99
C HIS A 219 -19.20 16.52 -3.35
N ARG A 220 -18.54 15.88 -4.32
CA ARG A 220 -19.13 15.65 -5.64
C ARG A 220 -20.13 14.50 -5.57
N ASP A 221 -21.08 14.50 -6.50
CA ASP A 221 -22.06 13.42 -6.64
C ASP A 221 -21.40 12.06 -6.96
N ASP A 222 -20.24 12.07 -7.61
CA ASP A 222 -19.45 10.87 -7.92
C ASP A 222 -18.54 10.41 -6.77
N PHE A 223 -18.55 11.10 -5.63
CA PHE A 223 -17.86 10.68 -4.41
C PHE A 223 -18.66 9.56 -3.73
N THR A 224 -18.56 8.37 -4.28
CA THR A 224 -19.17 7.16 -3.72
C THR A 224 -18.09 6.30 -3.05
N PRO A 225 -18.29 5.87 -1.79
CA PRO A 225 -17.41 4.88 -1.15
C PRO A 225 -17.24 3.64 -2.02
N VAL A 226 -16.03 3.08 -2.08
CA VAL A 226 -15.77 1.83 -2.81
C VAL A 226 -16.17 1.92 -4.30
N SER A 227 -15.85 3.05 -4.96
CA SER A 227 -16.06 3.28 -6.39
C SER A 227 -14.76 3.39 -7.18
N GLY A 228 -14.69 2.70 -8.32
CA GLY A 228 -13.59 2.82 -9.29
C GLY A 228 -13.69 4.03 -10.23
N HIS A 229 -14.73 4.87 -10.10
CA HIS A 229 -15.04 5.91 -11.11
C HIS A 229 -15.16 7.33 -10.53
N SER A 230 -14.84 7.54 -9.25
CA SER A 230 -14.86 8.87 -8.66
C SER A 230 -13.74 9.76 -9.22
N LEU A 231 -13.96 11.08 -9.27
CA LEU A 231 -12.88 12.03 -9.60
C LEU A 231 -11.65 11.86 -8.69
N MET A 232 -11.85 11.50 -7.42
CA MET A 232 -10.75 11.23 -6.50
C MET A 232 -9.87 10.07 -6.99
N ARG A 233 -10.50 8.97 -7.47
CA ARG A 233 -9.76 7.84 -8.05
C ARG A 233 -9.03 8.25 -9.31
N THR A 234 -9.69 8.96 -10.23
CA THR A 234 -9.05 9.48 -11.45
C THR A 234 -7.85 10.37 -11.13
N LYS A 235 -7.92 11.22 -10.09
CA LYS A 235 -6.78 12.04 -9.66
C LYS A 235 -5.62 11.20 -9.14
N PHE A 236 -5.88 10.12 -8.39
CA PHE A 236 -4.81 9.20 -7.99
C PHE A 236 -4.12 8.59 -9.20
N ASP A 237 -4.90 8.12 -10.17
CA ASP A 237 -4.35 7.52 -11.39
C ASP A 237 -3.55 8.56 -12.19
N GLU A 238 -4.08 9.77 -12.39
CA GLU A 238 -3.37 10.86 -13.07
C GLU A 238 -2.05 11.24 -12.37
N ILE A 239 -2.02 11.27 -11.03
CA ILE A 239 -0.82 11.58 -10.25
C ILE A 239 0.20 10.44 -10.36
N GLY A 240 -0.23 9.19 -10.18
CA GLY A 240 0.65 8.02 -10.27
C GLY A 240 1.25 7.83 -11.66
N MET A 241 0.43 7.95 -12.71
CA MET A 241 0.90 7.93 -14.10
C MET A 241 1.88 9.06 -14.40
N HIS A 242 1.65 10.26 -13.84
CA HIS A 242 2.58 11.39 -13.98
C HIS A 242 3.92 11.13 -13.28
N MET A 243 3.93 10.43 -12.14
CA MET A 243 5.18 10.00 -11.50
C MET A 243 5.96 9.06 -12.41
N GLU A 244 5.32 8.03 -12.96
CA GLU A 244 5.97 7.06 -13.84
C GLU A 244 6.49 7.70 -15.12
N GLU A 245 5.72 8.62 -15.74
CA GLU A 245 6.16 9.40 -16.89
C GLU A 245 7.45 10.16 -16.59
N LYS A 246 7.55 10.74 -15.38
CA LYS A 246 8.71 11.57 -14.98
C LYS A 246 9.90 10.76 -14.49
N MET A 247 9.68 9.61 -13.88
CA MET A 247 10.74 8.64 -13.54
C MET A 247 11.28 7.96 -14.81
N GLY A 248 10.44 7.80 -15.84
CA GLY A 248 10.80 7.10 -17.07
C GLY A 248 10.66 5.58 -16.99
N HIS A 249 10.08 5.06 -15.91
CA HIS A 249 9.76 3.65 -15.70
C HIS A 249 8.54 3.51 -14.76
N PRO A 250 7.81 2.39 -14.84
CA PRO A 250 6.68 2.15 -13.97
C PRO A 250 7.10 1.78 -12.54
N PHE A 251 6.14 1.81 -11.62
CA PHE A 251 6.20 1.07 -10.37
C PHE A 251 6.06 -0.43 -10.63
N PHE A 252 6.73 -1.26 -9.85
CA PHE A 252 6.38 -2.69 -9.77
C PHE A 252 5.45 -2.89 -8.57
N CYS A 253 4.15 -3.09 -8.78
CA CYS A 253 3.23 -3.30 -7.67
C CYS A 253 3.16 -4.79 -7.30
N CYS A 254 2.96 -5.07 -6.01
CA CYS A 254 2.57 -6.39 -5.51
C CYS A 254 1.51 -6.19 -4.43
N ASP A 255 0.25 -6.29 -4.84
CA ASP A 255 -0.92 -6.04 -4.02
C ASP A 255 -1.67 -7.33 -3.74
N ALA A 256 -2.11 -7.52 -2.49
CA ALA A 256 -3.09 -8.56 -2.16
C ALA A 256 -4.50 -7.97 -2.04
N VAL A 257 -5.50 -8.69 -2.54
CA VAL A 257 -6.89 -8.52 -2.10
C VAL A 257 -7.01 -9.13 -0.72
N LEU A 258 -7.44 -8.33 0.26
CA LEU A 258 -7.53 -8.78 1.65
C LEU A 258 -8.97 -8.86 2.13
N ASP A 259 -9.26 -9.86 2.95
CA ASP A 259 -10.52 -9.99 3.67
C ASP A 259 -10.59 -9.07 4.90
N THR A 260 -11.70 -9.14 5.63
CA THR A 260 -11.94 -8.37 6.86
C THR A 260 -10.89 -8.61 7.96
N TYR A 261 -10.22 -9.76 7.95
CA TYR A 261 -9.17 -10.14 8.89
C TYR A 261 -7.75 -9.91 8.35
N SER A 262 -7.61 -9.17 7.24
CA SER A 262 -6.34 -8.93 6.56
C SER A 262 -5.64 -10.19 6.04
N ARG A 263 -6.41 -11.25 5.73
CA ARG A 263 -5.94 -12.48 5.08
C ARG A 263 -6.01 -12.33 3.56
N GLN A 264 -5.06 -12.92 2.86
CA GLN A 264 -4.95 -12.80 1.40
C GLN A 264 -5.99 -13.68 0.70
N ILE A 265 -6.87 -13.06 -0.07
CA ILE A 265 -7.81 -13.73 -0.98
C ILE A 265 -7.13 -14.02 -2.32
N ALA A 266 -6.39 -13.04 -2.83
CA ALA A 266 -5.68 -13.12 -4.09
C ALA A 266 -4.48 -12.17 -4.05
N ILE A 267 -3.48 -12.41 -4.91
CA ILE A 267 -2.28 -11.58 -5.03
C ILE A 267 -2.09 -11.26 -6.50
N PHE A 268 -1.78 -9.98 -6.78
CA PHE A 268 -1.58 -9.47 -8.12
C PHE A 268 -0.34 -8.58 -8.17
N SER A 269 0.47 -8.75 -9.20
CA SER A 269 1.67 -7.96 -9.44
C SER A 269 1.66 -7.41 -10.86
N GLY A 270 2.39 -6.32 -11.07
CA GLY A 270 2.45 -5.58 -12.33
C GLY A 270 2.18 -4.10 -12.18
#